data_AF-A0A087LQE4-F1
#
_entry.id   AF-A0A087LQE4-F1
#
_cell.length_a   1.000
_cell.length_b   1.000
_cell.length_c   1.000
_cell.angle_alpha   90.00
_cell.angle_beta   90.00
_cell.angle_gamma   90.00
#
_symmetry.space_group_name_H-M   'P 1'
#
loop_
_entity.id
_entity.type
_entity.pdbx_description
1 polymer ?
#
loop_
_entity_poly.entity_id
_entity_poly.type
_entity_poly.pdbx_seq_one_letter_code
_entity_poly.pdbx_strand_id
1 'polypeptide(L)'
;MSTIGVSSTHPKTMPAEHADIPVWNSENWFYEDWPVGQKIRSLRRTISEGESMAFNALVTDMHPYVADDIFATTEGQFGRRLVAGAFVFSAGLGLVATNCVNAFSYGYDKLRFIKPTF
;
A
#
# COMPACT_ATOMS: atom_id res chain seq x y z
N MET A 1 11.17 -25.40 8.01
CA MET A 1 10.31 -25.21 6.83
C MET A 1 9.98 -23.73 6.71
N SER A 2 9.96 -23.19 5.49
CA SER A 2 9.48 -21.82 5.25
C SER A 2 8.00 -21.75 5.65
N THR A 3 7.63 -20.74 6.43
CA THR A 3 6.25 -20.51 6.89
C THR A 3 5.57 -19.37 6.14
N ILE A 4 6.30 -18.76 5.20
CA ILE A 4 5.83 -17.68 4.33
C ILE A 4 4.78 -18.23 3.36
N GLY A 5 3.70 -17.48 3.16
CA GLY A 5 2.59 -17.93 2.30
C GLY A 5 1.74 -19.07 2.88
N VAL A 6 2.18 -19.68 4.00
CA VAL A 6 1.54 -20.85 4.62
C VAL A 6 0.89 -20.50 5.97
N SER A 7 1.55 -19.68 6.79
CA SER A 7 1.07 -19.34 8.13
C SER A 7 0.91 -17.83 8.31
N SER A 8 0.01 -17.45 9.22
CA SER A 8 -0.21 -16.06 9.60
C SER A 8 0.30 -15.77 11.01
N THR A 9 0.67 -14.51 11.26
CA THR A 9 1.10 -14.00 12.56
C THR A 9 -0.06 -13.56 13.47
N HIS A 10 -1.31 -13.63 12.99
CA HIS A 10 -2.55 -13.26 13.71
C HIS A 10 -2.44 -11.95 14.54
N PRO A 11 -2.13 -10.81 13.91
CA PRO A 11 -2.01 -9.54 14.63
C PRO A 11 -3.35 -9.09 15.22
N LYS A 12 -3.38 -8.83 16.53
CA LYS A 12 -4.59 -8.43 17.28
C LYS A 12 -5.19 -7.07 16.87
N THR A 13 -4.42 -6.25 16.16
CA THR A 13 -4.79 -4.88 15.75
C THR A 13 -5.31 -4.80 14.32
N MET A 14 -5.76 -5.93 13.77
CA MET A 14 -6.24 -6.08 12.40
C MET A 14 -7.57 -6.86 12.41
N PRO A 15 -8.49 -6.62 11.46
CA PRO A 15 -9.67 -7.48 11.31
C PRO A 15 -9.28 -8.96 11.21
N ALA A 16 -10.02 -9.83 11.90
CA ALA A 16 -9.72 -11.27 11.96
C ALA A 16 -9.58 -11.90 10.57
N GLU A 17 -10.50 -11.56 9.66
CA GLU A 17 -10.48 -12.01 8.26
C GLU A 17 -9.18 -11.66 7.51
N HIS A 18 -8.54 -10.54 7.83
CA HIS A 18 -7.25 -10.16 7.25
C HIS A 18 -6.10 -10.79 8.04
N ALA A 19 -6.27 -10.95 9.35
CA ALA A 19 -5.29 -11.55 10.24
C ALA A 19 -5.11 -13.04 9.95
N ASP A 20 -6.03 -13.71 9.29
CA ASP A 20 -5.90 -15.13 8.90
C ASP A 20 -5.17 -15.34 7.57
N ILE A 21 -4.99 -14.27 6.78
CA ILE A 21 -4.28 -14.35 5.50
C ILE A 21 -2.76 -14.46 5.76
N PRO A 22 -2.08 -15.48 5.20
CA PRO A 22 -0.63 -15.63 5.35
C PRO A 22 0.13 -14.39 4.91
N VAL A 23 1.19 -14.05 5.66
CA VAL A 23 2.10 -12.96 5.25
C VAL A 23 2.94 -13.47 4.09
N TRP A 24 3.01 -12.65 3.05
CA TRP A 24 3.75 -12.95 1.85
C TRP A 24 5.22 -12.49 1.94
N ASN A 25 6.14 -13.30 1.40
CA ASN A 25 7.52 -12.91 1.07
C ASN A 25 8.03 -13.74 -0.14
N SER A 26 8.88 -13.12 -0.94
CA SER A 26 9.42 -13.50 -2.26
C SER A 26 9.48 -15.01 -2.65
N GLU A 27 8.97 -15.35 -3.85
CA GLU A 27 9.22 -16.65 -4.52
C GLU A 27 9.36 -16.53 -6.06
N ASN A 28 9.92 -17.58 -6.69
CA ASN A 28 10.09 -17.76 -8.14
C ASN A 28 8.89 -18.52 -8.73
N TRP A 29 7.73 -17.89 -8.71
CA TRP A 29 6.47 -18.50 -9.13
C TRP A 29 6.29 -18.59 -10.64
N PHE A 30 5.59 -19.63 -11.05
CA PHE A 30 5.04 -19.79 -12.39
C PHE A 30 3.53 -19.56 -12.38
N TYR A 31 2.92 -19.56 -13.56
CA TYR A 31 1.47 -19.34 -13.70
C TYR A 31 0.66 -20.40 -12.94
N GLU A 32 1.13 -21.64 -12.94
CA GLU A 32 0.50 -22.81 -12.35
C GLU A 32 0.45 -22.76 -10.82
N ASP A 33 1.31 -21.95 -10.19
CA ASP A 33 1.38 -21.79 -8.73
C ASP A 33 0.25 -20.88 -8.20
N TRP A 34 -0.54 -20.25 -9.08
CA TRP A 34 -1.58 -19.27 -8.73
C TRP A 34 -3.01 -19.78 -9.00
N PRO A 35 -3.58 -20.60 -8.10
CA PRO A 35 -4.98 -20.95 -8.19
C PRO A 35 -5.90 -19.75 -7.98
N VAL A 36 -7.02 -19.74 -8.71
CA VAL A 36 -8.06 -18.71 -8.56
C VAL A 36 -8.54 -18.67 -7.11
N GLY A 37 -8.59 -17.46 -6.54
CA GLY A 37 -9.04 -17.23 -5.17
C GLY A 37 -7.94 -17.22 -4.12
N GLN A 38 -6.68 -17.49 -4.51
CA GLN A 38 -5.53 -17.30 -3.61
C GLN A 38 -5.46 -15.85 -3.12
N LYS A 39 -5.18 -15.69 -1.82
CA LYS A 39 -5.05 -14.39 -1.16
C LYS A 39 -3.68 -14.29 -0.52
N ILE A 40 -3.09 -13.11 -0.64
CA ILE A 40 -1.84 -12.75 0.03
C ILE A 40 -2.06 -11.48 0.86
N ARG A 41 -1.22 -11.30 1.87
CA ARG A 41 -1.20 -10.08 2.67
C ARG A 41 0.22 -9.55 2.81
N SER A 42 0.37 -8.24 2.65
CA SER A 42 1.63 -7.55 2.88
C SER A 42 1.88 -7.28 4.37
N LEU A 43 3.08 -6.81 4.68
CA LEU A 43 3.33 -6.14 5.95
C LEU A 43 2.59 -4.81 6.03
N ARG A 44 2.48 -4.28 7.25
CA ARG A 44 1.97 -2.92 7.51
C ARG A 44 3.13 -1.92 7.36
N ARG A 45 2.81 -0.71 6.90
CA ARG A 45 3.75 0.41 6.83
C ARG A 45 3.08 1.66 7.34
N THR A 46 3.77 2.38 8.23
CA THR A 46 3.41 3.75 8.62
C THR A 46 4.03 4.70 7.61
N ILE A 47 3.25 5.70 7.18
CA ILE A 47 3.74 6.78 6.31
C ILE A 47 4.01 8.00 7.19
N SER A 48 5.23 8.53 7.09
CA SER A 48 5.64 9.76 7.74
C SER A 48 5.36 10.99 6.87
N GLU A 49 5.29 12.16 7.49
CA GLU A 49 5.04 13.41 6.79
C GLU A 49 6.20 13.77 5.85
N GLY A 50 7.45 13.54 6.29
CA GLY A 50 8.64 13.82 5.49
C GLY A 50 8.75 12.99 4.21
N GLU A 51 8.44 11.68 4.26
CA GLU A 51 8.46 10.85 3.05
C GLU A 51 7.29 11.17 2.11
N SER A 52 6.14 11.59 2.66
CA SER A 52 5.01 12.06 1.85
C SER A 52 5.40 13.32 1.08
N MET A 53 6.03 14.29 1.74
CA MET A 53 6.50 15.50 1.06
C MET A 53 7.61 15.19 0.05
N ALA A 54 8.52 14.25 0.36
CA ALA A 54 9.56 13.83 -0.56
C ALA A 54 8.98 13.19 -1.83
N PHE A 55 7.96 12.33 -1.70
CA PHE A 55 7.25 11.76 -2.86
C PHE A 55 6.56 12.85 -3.69
N ASN A 56 5.85 13.75 -3.02
CA ASN A 56 5.16 14.86 -3.66
C ASN A 56 6.13 15.76 -4.44
N ALA A 57 7.29 16.07 -3.87
CA ALA A 57 8.36 16.81 -4.54
C ALA A 57 8.93 16.07 -5.75
N LEU A 58 9.16 14.76 -5.62
CA LEU A 58 9.69 13.94 -6.71
C LEU A 58 8.75 13.91 -7.92
N VAL A 59 7.44 13.80 -7.69
CA VAL A 59 6.42 13.70 -8.75
C VAL A 59 5.76 15.03 -9.08
N THR A 60 6.22 16.12 -8.46
CA THR A 60 5.70 17.49 -8.61
C THR A 60 4.22 17.67 -8.24
N ASP A 61 3.66 16.79 -7.41
CA ASP A 61 2.31 16.92 -6.88
C ASP A 61 2.29 17.85 -5.66
N MET A 62 2.15 19.15 -5.92
CA MET A 62 2.14 20.21 -4.91
C MET A 62 0.74 20.74 -4.62
N HIS A 63 -0.29 19.90 -4.77
CA HIS A 63 -1.66 20.32 -4.46
C HIS A 63 -1.79 20.76 -2.98
N PRO A 64 -2.50 21.86 -2.64
CA PRO A 64 -2.59 22.36 -1.26
C PRO A 64 -2.98 21.31 -0.21
N TYR A 65 -3.95 20.43 -0.50
CA TYR A 65 -4.30 19.30 0.41
C TYR A 65 -3.15 18.36 0.79
N VAL A 66 -2.09 18.26 -0.01
CA VAL A 66 -0.97 17.33 0.25
C VAL A 66 0.35 18.06 0.51
N ALA A 67 0.41 19.38 0.27
CA ALA A 67 1.65 20.16 0.33
C ALA A 67 1.58 21.44 1.19
N ASP A 68 0.39 21.94 1.53
CA ASP A 68 0.23 23.20 2.28
C ASP A 68 -0.47 22.97 3.64
N ASP A 69 0.24 23.22 4.73
CA ASP A 69 -0.31 23.11 6.10
C ASP A 69 -1.38 24.15 6.38
N ILE A 70 -1.13 25.39 5.98
CA ILE A 70 -1.98 26.53 6.32
C ILE A 70 -3.32 26.29 5.65
N PHE A 71 -3.31 26.07 4.34
CA PHE A 71 -4.53 25.73 3.61
C PHE A 71 -5.24 24.51 4.21
N ALA A 72 -4.53 23.39 4.43
CA ALA A 72 -5.17 22.16 4.87
C ALA A 72 -5.81 22.25 6.27
N THR A 73 -5.31 23.14 7.13
CA THR A 73 -5.80 23.34 8.50
C THR A 73 -6.82 24.48 8.62
N THR A 74 -6.74 25.53 7.80
CA THR A 74 -7.63 26.71 7.91
C THR A 74 -8.79 26.69 6.92
N GLU A 75 -8.60 26.12 5.73
CA GLU A 75 -9.56 26.15 4.62
C GLU A 75 -9.96 24.74 4.16
N GLY A 76 -9.11 23.74 4.43
CA GLY A 76 -9.30 22.36 4.01
C GLY A 76 -10.39 21.62 4.78
N GLN A 77 -11.01 20.62 4.14
CA GLN A 77 -12.11 19.84 4.72
C GLN A 77 -11.66 18.86 5.82
N PHE A 78 -10.38 18.51 5.87
CA PHE A 78 -9.87 17.42 6.73
C PHE A 78 -9.11 17.91 7.96
N GLY A 79 -8.82 19.22 8.05
CA GLY A 79 -8.11 19.83 9.19
C GLY A 79 -6.64 19.43 9.32
N ARG A 80 -6.06 18.78 8.31
CA ARG A 80 -4.63 18.44 8.19
C ARG A 80 -4.31 18.00 6.75
N ARG A 81 -3.03 17.99 6.39
CA ARG A 81 -2.57 17.45 5.09
C ARG A 81 -2.91 15.96 4.95
N LEU A 82 -3.17 15.58 3.69
CA LEU A 82 -3.34 14.21 3.25
C LEU A 82 -2.02 13.65 2.73
N VAL A 83 -1.89 12.33 2.82
CA VAL A 83 -0.95 11.59 1.96
C VAL A 83 -1.54 11.54 0.56
N ALA A 84 -0.77 11.92 -0.46
CA ALA A 84 -1.22 11.87 -1.85
C ALA A 84 -1.67 10.45 -2.24
N GLY A 85 -2.84 10.34 -2.90
CA GLY A 85 -3.36 9.04 -3.31
C GLY A 85 -2.38 8.25 -4.20
N ALA A 86 -1.65 8.96 -5.05
CA ALA A 86 -0.57 8.36 -5.86
C ALA A 86 0.52 7.72 -5.00
N PHE A 87 0.87 8.33 -3.85
CA PHE A 87 1.85 7.76 -2.93
C PHE A 87 1.28 6.53 -2.22
N VAL A 88 0.04 6.60 -1.73
CA VAL A 88 -0.64 5.45 -1.09
C VAL A 88 -0.67 4.26 -2.05
N PHE A 89 -1.03 4.49 -3.31
CA PHE A 89 -1.03 3.45 -4.34
C PHE A 89 0.37 2.88 -4.59
N SER A 90 1.38 3.74 -4.76
CA SER A 90 2.77 3.33 -4.99
C SER A 90 3.35 2.53 -3.81
N ALA A 91 3.05 2.94 -2.58
CA ALA A 91 3.44 2.20 -1.38
C ALA A 91 2.76 0.83 -1.31
N GLY A 92 1.47 0.75 -1.66
CA GLY A 92 0.73 -0.51 -1.74
C GLY A 92 1.35 -1.48 -2.74
N LEU A 93 1.74 -0.99 -3.93
CA LEU A 93 2.44 -1.79 -4.93
C LEU A 93 3.78 -2.33 -4.41
N GLY A 94 4.61 -1.48 -3.80
CA GLY A 94 5.89 -1.91 -3.24
C GLY A 94 5.75 -2.95 -2.14
N LEU A 95 4.65 -2.92 -1.38
CA LEU A 95 4.34 -3.87 -0.31
C LEU A 95 3.91 -5.26 -0.81
N VAL A 96 3.40 -5.35 -2.03
CA VAL A 96 2.98 -6.63 -2.67
C VAL A 96 3.90 -7.04 -3.81
N ALA A 97 4.82 -6.19 -4.21
CA ALA A 97 5.81 -6.48 -5.23
C ALA A 97 6.66 -7.69 -4.83
N THR A 98 6.94 -8.54 -5.81
CA THR A 98 7.72 -9.76 -5.65
C THR A 98 9.02 -9.63 -6.44
N ASN A 99 10.05 -10.38 -6.06
CA ASN A 99 11.24 -10.55 -6.91
C ASN A 99 11.06 -11.69 -7.93
N CYS A 100 9.81 -12.06 -8.26
CA CYS A 100 9.53 -13.09 -9.24
C CYS A 100 9.89 -12.58 -10.64
N VAL A 101 10.91 -13.18 -11.25
CA VAL A 101 11.38 -12.81 -12.59
C VAL A 101 10.45 -13.28 -13.71
N ASN A 102 9.51 -14.16 -13.40
CA ASN A 102 8.54 -14.71 -14.36
C ASN A 102 7.27 -13.85 -14.48
N ALA A 103 7.18 -12.74 -13.74
CA ALA A 103 5.99 -11.89 -13.70
C ALA A 103 6.32 -10.41 -13.79
N PHE A 104 5.42 -9.63 -14.39
CA PHE A 104 5.48 -8.17 -14.43
C PHE A 104 4.06 -7.57 -14.42
N SER A 105 3.90 -6.43 -13.74
CA SER A 105 2.60 -5.73 -13.69
C SER A 105 2.47 -4.75 -14.86
N TYR A 106 1.66 -5.11 -15.86
CA TYR A 106 1.46 -4.26 -17.05
C TYR A 106 0.32 -3.24 -16.92
N GLY A 107 -0.54 -3.37 -15.90
CA GLY A 107 -1.68 -2.48 -15.72
C GLY A 107 -2.55 -2.84 -14.53
N TYR A 108 -3.54 -1.98 -14.28
CA TYR A 108 -4.50 -2.10 -13.19
C TYR A 108 -5.91 -1.86 -13.74
N ASP A 109 -6.88 -2.71 -13.36
CA ASP A 109 -8.26 -2.61 -13.85
C ASP A 109 -9.02 -1.42 -13.23
N LYS A 110 -9.05 -1.35 -11.89
CA LYS A 110 -9.82 -0.33 -11.15
C LYS A 110 -9.05 0.21 -9.96
N LEU A 111 -8.97 1.53 -9.85
CA LEU A 111 -8.39 2.24 -8.70
C LEU A 111 -9.41 3.20 -8.09
N ARG A 112 -9.58 3.15 -6.77
CA ARG A 112 -10.45 4.04 -6.00
C ARG A 112 -9.83 4.35 -4.64
N PHE A 113 -9.85 5.62 -4.25
CA PHE A 113 -9.49 6.07 -2.90
C PHE A 113 -10.76 6.22 -2.07
N ILE A 114 -11.04 5.25 -1.20
CA ILE A 114 -12.32 5.20 -0.45
C ILE A 114 -12.31 6.14 0.77
N LYS A 115 -11.14 6.35 1.37
CA LYS A 115 -10.94 7.20 2.55
C LYS A 115 -9.62 7.98 2.44
N PRO A 116 -9.52 9.17 3.05
CA PRO A 116 -8.25 9.88 3.14
C PRO A 116 -7.23 9.08 3.96
N THR A 117 -5.96 9.25 3.62
CA THR A 117 -4.80 8.74 4.38
C THR A 117 -4.01 9.93 4.92
N PHE A 118 -3.44 9.77 6.12
CA PHE A 118 -2.90 10.84 6.95
C PHE A 118 -1.55 10.49 7.52
#